data_AF-A0A925E930-F1
#
_entry.id   AF-A0A925E930-F1
#
_cell.length_a   1.000
_cell.length_b   1.000
_cell.length_c   1.000
_cell.angle_alpha   90.00
_cell.angle_beta   90.00
_cell.angle_gamma   90.00
#
_symmetry.space_group_name_H-M   'P 1'
#
loop_
_entity.id
_entity.type
_entity.pdbx_description
1 polymer ?
#
loop_
_entity_poly.entity_id
_entity_poly.type
_entity_poly.pdbx_seq_one_letter_code
_entity_poly.pdbx_strand_id
1 'polypeptide(L)'
;MRFSFSLRTVFVVVTVLIAFMLAETHSVKAEGSANLYPQPVPPACGTAAGNACRANLEWNQANQFYGGAGFIARRTILRVFARENEVIMIGSSGVGVNRVSAPDDPAPGNAYVFAPGGVPTAPVGNEALPAFGTAVLNCMTQRGVLAVPTLGFIGTRAQELAGPNNVNATTNAITAAGGYNPCFYKVPVGQGGIYSIVFSGPNGNVDDVTGGLAGTIADNVGNVNGTQKSSVAMWDVTLRAVDGTDTTVAPSLTGRLFSYYLSLFTSTNARPLTMTVYPVTLDGYIYQATLRGTDPNGFVIYGNNIGFFDSDGASPLYRDIRGSNAQLSVLQGGVTIARPSFPIFFSPPDLTVFTAFTPTIPTTPTVPVVSNLTFTGSAPGYTNVGVGGTF
;
A
#
# COMPACT_ATOMS: atom_id res chain seq x y z
N MET A 1 8.51 19.03 -62.68
CA MET A 1 9.42 18.03 -62.08
C MET A 1 8.59 16.93 -61.46
N ARG A 2 8.66 15.70 -61.98
CA ARG A 2 8.00 14.51 -61.39
C ARG A 2 8.98 13.88 -60.42
N PHE A 3 8.72 13.95 -59.11
CA PHE A 3 9.52 13.24 -58.12
C PHE A 3 9.12 11.76 -58.13
N SER A 4 9.99 10.92 -58.69
CA SER A 4 9.92 9.47 -58.56
C SER A 4 10.50 9.08 -57.21
N PHE A 5 9.64 8.82 -56.22
CA PHE A 5 10.06 8.18 -54.98
C PHE A 5 10.17 6.67 -55.22
N SER A 6 11.39 6.15 -55.17
CA SER A 6 11.66 4.70 -55.25
C SER A 6 10.94 3.97 -54.12
N LEU A 7 10.18 2.92 -54.48
CA LEU A 7 9.41 2.04 -53.59
C LEU A 7 10.27 1.47 -52.44
N ARG A 8 11.59 1.37 -52.62
CA ARG A 8 12.54 0.95 -51.57
C ARG A 8 12.70 1.97 -50.44
N THR A 9 12.55 3.26 -50.74
CA THR A 9 12.65 4.35 -49.74
C THR A 9 11.39 4.41 -48.89
N VAL A 10 10.23 4.13 -49.49
CA VAL A 10 8.94 4.04 -48.79
C VAL A 10 8.95 2.86 -47.81
N PHE A 11 9.51 1.71 -48.21
CA PHE A 11 9.59 0.54 -47.32
C PHE A 11 10.50 0.77 -46.10
N VAL A 12 11.68 1.40 -46.27
CA VAL A 12 12.60 1.65 -45.14
C VAL A 12 12.02 2.66 -44.15
N VAL A 13 11.34 3.71 -44.63
CA VAL A 13 10.70 4.72 -43.76
C VAL A 13 9.51 4.12 -43.02
N VAL A 14 8.72 3.25 -43.66
CA VAL A 14 7.58 2.56 -43.00
C VAL A 14 8.05 1.56 -41.96
N THR A 15 9.15 0.82 -42.19
CA THR A 15 9.68 -0.13 -41.18
C THR A 15 10.26 0.59 -39.96
N VAL A 16 10.91 1.75 -40.13
CA VAL A 16 11.39 2.58 -39.01
C VAL A 16 10.22 3.22 -38.25
N LEU A 17 9.16 3.66 -38.93
CA LEU A 17 7.96 4.18 -38.28
C LEU A 17 7.15 3.11 -37.53
N ILE A 18 7.07 1.88 -38.05
CA ILE A 18 6.41 0.75 -37.36
C ILE A 18 7.25 0.27 -36.17
N ALA A 19 8.59 0.29 -36.27
CA ALA A 19 9.48 -0.01 -35.15
C ALA A 19 9.40 1.03 -34.01
N PHE A 20 9.09 2.29 -34.32
CA PHE A 20 8.85 3.34 -33.32
C PHE A 20 7.44 3.31 -32.72
N MET A 21 6.44 2.72 -33.39
CA MET A 21 5.07 2.58 -32.86
C MET A 21 4.85 1.33 -32.00
N LEU A 22 5.78 0.37 -32.02
CA LEU A 22 5.75 -0.85 -31.20
C LEU A 22 6.71 -0.83 -29.99
N ALA A 23 7.28 0.34 -29.69
CA ALA A 23 7.81 0.58 -28.36
C ALA A 23 6.62 0.74 -27.39
N GLU A 24 5.96 -0.36 -27.06
CA GLU A 24 5.29 -0.45 -25.76
C GLU A 24 6.40 -0.16 -24.75
N THR A 25 6.41 1.07 -24.24
CA THR A 25 7.13 1.39 -23.01
C THR A 25 6.51 0.45 -21.99
N HIS A 26 7.20 -0.67 -21.73
CA HIS A 26 6.88 -1.56 -20.63
C HIS A 26 7.11 -0.69 -19.41
N SER A 27 6.05 0.00 -18.99
CA SER A 27 6.02 0.71 -17.73
C SER A 27 6.29 -0.39 -16.72
N VAL A 28 7.48 -0.34 -16.11
CA VAL A 28 7.87 -1.27 -15.06
C VAL A 28 6.85 -1.03 -13.96
N LYS A 29 5.78 -1.85 -13.93
CA LYS A 29 4.66 -1.65 -13.01
C LYS A 29 5.15 -2.05 -11.63
N ALA A 30 5.67 -1.09 -10.90
CA ALA A 30 5.87 -1.17 -9.47
C ALA A 30 4.51 -1.11 -8.73
N GLU A 31 4.48 -1.47 -7.45
CA GLU A 31 3.31 -1.25 -6.59
C GLU A 31 3.66 -0.21 -5.53
N GLY A 32 2.96 0.92 -5.54
CA GLY A 32 3.31 2.05 -4.68
C GLY A 32 2.31 3.19 -4.68
N SER A 33 2.74 4.31 -4.13
CA SER A 33 1.98 5.56 -4.18
C SER A 33 1.77 6.05 -5.63
N ALA A 34 2.61 5.64 -6.58
CA ALA A 34 2.38 5.88 -8.01
C ALA A 34 1.06 5.25 -8.51
N ASN A 35 0.74 4.04 -8.06
CA ASN A 35 -0.47 3.30 -8.44
C ASN A 35 -1.72 3.84 -7.73
N LEU A 36 -1.58 4.25 -6.47
CA LEU A 36 -2.65 4.89 -5.71
C LEU A 36 -3.04 6.25 -6.32
N TYR A 37 -2.06 6.94 -6.90
CA TYR A 37 -2.20 8.29 -7.41
C TYR A 37 -1.68 8.40 -8.84
N PRO A 38 -2.32 7.75 -9.85
CA PRO A 38 -1.88 7.88 -11.23
C PRO A 38 -2.05 9.33 -11.72
N GLN A 39 -1.30 9.74 -12.74
CA GLN A 39 -1.49 11.06 -13.39
C GLN A 39 -2.24 10.89 -14.72
N PRO A 40 -2.95 11.93 -15.20
CA PRO A 40 -3.43 13.10 -14.47
C PRO A 40 -4.80 12.80 -13.85
N VAL A 41 -4.97 12.98 -12.55
CA VAL A 41 -6.28 12.77 -11.92
C VAL A 41 -6.82 14.10 -11.39
N PRO A 42 -7.79 14.74 -12.06
CA PRO A 42 -8.66 15.73 -11.41
C PRO A 42 -9.33 15.10 -10.18
N PRO A 43 -9.58 15.83 -9.07
CA PRO A 43 -9.67 17.29 -8.96
C PRO A 43 -8.38 18.00 -8.53
N ALA A 44 -8.42 19.33 -8.56
CA ALA A 44 -7.39 20.18 -7.95
C ALA A 44 -7.35 19.97 -6.42
N CYS A 45 -6.16 20.14 -5.84
CA CYS A 45 -5.91 19.94 -4.43
C CYS A 45 -6.01 21.26 -3.68
N GLY A 46 -7.01 21.35 -2.79
CA GLY A 46 -7.39 22.61 -2.18
C GLY A 46 -7.81 23.65 -3.23
N THR A 47 -7.40 24.90 -3.01
CA THR A 47 -7.66 26.03 -3.92
C THR A 47 -6.60 26.16 -5.02
N ALA A 48 -5.55 25.34 -5.02
CA ALA A 48 -4.48 25.40 -6.00
C ALA A 48 -4.87 24.59 -7.26
N ALA A 49 -5.27 25.31 -8.31
CA ALA A 49 -5.60 24.71 -9.60
C ALA A 49 -4.42 23.89 -10.17
N GLY A 50 -4.71 22.69 -10.72
CA GLY A 50 -3.77 21.90 -11.52
C GLY A 50 -3.03 20.76 -10.80
N ASN A 51 -3.15 20.61 -9.48
CA ASN A 51 -2.49 19.52 -8.74
C ASN A 51 -3.49 18.57 -8.12
N ALA A 52 -3.38 17.27 -8.39
CA ALA A 52 -4.15 16.23 -7.70
C ALA A 52 -3.72 16.07 -6.23
N CYS A 53 -4.61 15.63 -5.33
CA CYS A 53 -4.25 15.38 -3.92
C CYS A 53 -3.71 13.98 -3.66
N ARG A 54 -2.83 13.89 -2.66
CA ARG A 54 -2.42 12.61 -2.05
C ARG A 54 -2.65 12.61 -0.56
N ALA A 55 -2.89 11.42 -0.02
CA ALA A 55 -2.68 11.12 1.39
C ALA A 55 -1.30 10.48 1.59
N ASN A 56 -0.62 10.86 2.66
CA ASN A 56 0.63 10.24 3.07
C ASN A 56 0.36 8.96 3.87
N LEU A 57 1.29 8.01 3.77
CA LEU A 57 1.33 6.82 4.63
C LEU A 57 1.79 7.24 6.04
N GLU A 58 1.02 6.87 7.06
CA GLU A 58 1.36 7.19 8.45
C GLU A 58 2.27 6.14 9.10
N TRP A 59 3.17 6.61 9.96
CA TRP A 59 3.98 5.79 10.86
C TRP A 59 4.06 6.44 12.25
N ASN A 60 3.08 6.21 13.11
CA ASN A 60 3.09 6.68 14.49
C ASN A 60 3.37 5.53 15.47
N GLN A 61 4.31 5.73 16.40
CA GLN A 61 4.66 4.74 17.43
C GLN A 61 3.99 4.98 18.79
N ALA A 62 3.30 6.11 19.01
CA ALA A 62 2.50 6.26 20.23
C ALA A 62 1.28 5.36 20.21
N ASN A 63 0.72 5.22 21.42
CA ASN A 63 -0.61 4.73 21.73
C ASN A 63 -1.75 5.56 21.09
N GLN A 64 -1.58 6.02 19.85
CA GLN A 64 -2.61 6.64 19.04
C GLN A 64 -3.30 5.58 18.21
N PHE A 65 -4.59 5.44 18.45
CA PHE A 65 -5.40 4.40 17.84
C PHE A 65 -6.68 4.98 17.27
N TYR A 66 -7.14 4.40 16.17
CA TYR A 66 -8.53 4.48 15.74
C TYR A 66 -9.34 3.38 16.42
N GLY A 67 -10.55 3.68 16.87
CA GLY A 67 -11.46 2.71 17.51
C GLY A 67 -11.19 2.47 19.00
N GLY A 68 -10.44 3.36 19.65
CA GLY A 68 -10.07 3.23 21.07
C GLY A 68 -8.72 2.58 21.29
N ALA A 69 -8.25 2.60 22.54
CA ALA A 69 -6.90 2.16 22.90
C ALA A 69 -6.64 0.70 22.50
N GLY A 70 -5.52 0.46 21.79
CA GLY A 70 -5.10 -0.88 21.38
C GLY A 70 -5.86 -1.48 20.19
N PHE A 71 -6.73 -0.70 19.52
CA PHE A 71 -7.53 -1.21 18.41
C PHE A 71 -6.79 -1.17 17.07
N ILE A 72 -6.82 -0.07 16.33
CA ILE A 72 -6.01 0.10 15.10
C ILE A 72 -4.99 1.22 15.32
N ALA A 73 -3.71 0.89 15.39
CA ALA A 73 -2.62 1.84 15.55
C ALA A 73 -2.52 2.76 14.32
N ARG A 74 -2.14 4.03 14.53
CA ARG A 74 -1.91 5.01 13.47
C ARG A 74 -0.60 4.78 12.72
N ARG A 75 -0.43 3.59 12.16
CA ARG A 75 0.74 3.20 11.35
C ARG A 75 0.32 2.24 10.25
N THR A 76 1.04 2.19 9.15
CA THR A 76 0.77 1.22 8.08
C THR A 76 1.85 0.15 8.04
N ILE A 77 1.43 -1.11 7.96
CA ILE A 77 2.31 -2.27 7.75
C ILE A 77 1.95 -2.88 6.40
N LEU A 78 2.80 -2.69 5.41
CA LEU A 78 2.67 -3.29 4.10
C LEU A 78 3.17 -4.74 4.14
N ARG A 79 2.64 -5.60 3.29
CA ARG A 79 2.98 -7.01 3.18
C ARG A 79 3.15 -7.40 1.73
N VAL A 80 4.23 -8.11 1.42
CA VAL A 80 4.51 -8.58 0.06
C VAL A 80 4.75 -10.08 0.08
N PHE A 81 4.06 -10.81 -0.79
CA PHE A 81 4.39 -12.22 -1.02
C PHE A 81 5.56 -12.32 -2.00
N ALA A 82 6.64 -12.94 -1.57
CA ALA A 82 7.83 -13.16 -2.37
C ALA A 82 8.27 -14.63 -2.28
N ARG A 83 8.70 -15.19 -3.41
CA ARG A 83 9.27 -16.53 -3.51
C ARG A 83 10.78 -16.47 -3.41
N GLU A 84 11.38 -17.63 -3.20
CA GLU A 84 12.83 -17.77 -3.29
C GLU A 84 13.40 -17.20 -4.59
N ASN A 85 14.59 -16.60 -4.48
CA ASN A 85 15.34 -15.91 -5.53
C ASN A 85 14.67 -14.66 -6.13
N GLU A 86 13.44 -14.33 -5.73
CA GLU A 86 12.84 -13.03 -6.07
C GLU A 86 13.53 -11.91 -5.29
N VAL A 87 13.54 -10.70 -5.87
CA VAL A 87 14.14 -9.52 -5.27
C VAL A 87 13.04 -8.54 -4.86
N ILE A 88 12.96 -8.26 -3.57
CA ILE A 88 12.14 -7.20 -3.00
C ILE A 88 12.94 -5.91 -3.09
N MET A 89 12.39 -4.88 -3.72
CA MET A 89 12.97 -3.56 -3.86
C MET A 89 12.02 -2.54 -3.24
N ILE A 90 12.56 -1.63 -2.42
CA ILE A 90 11.75 -0.65 -1.71
C ILE A 90 12.38 0.75 -1.79
N GLY A 91 11.51 1.75 -1.77
CA GLY A 91 11.89 3.15 -1.69
C GLY A 91 10.84 3.99 -0.96
N SER A 92 11.28 5.09 -0.37
CA SER A 92 10.41 6.05 0.29
C SER A 92 11.02 7.46 0.28
N SER A 93 10.16 8.46 0.19
CA SER A 93 10.48 9.88 0.39
C SER A 93 10.98 10.26 1.79
N GLY A 94 10.91 9.33 2.76
CA GLY A 94 11.46 9.53 4.10
C GLY A 94 12.89 9.02 4.28
N VAL A 95 13.38 8.11 3.42
CA VAL A 95 14.63 7.38 3.67
C VAL A 95 15.84 8.33 3.65
N GLY A 96 16.54 8.42 4.78
CA GLY A 96 17.71 9.26 5.01
C GLY A 96 17.41 10.75 5.08
N VAL A 97 16.14 11.11 5.27
CA VAL A 97 15.72 12.48 5.56
C VAL A 97 15.68 12.65 7.07
N ASN A 98 16.38 13.67 7.58
CA ASN A 98 16.37 14.02 9.00
C ASN A 98 15.17 14.89 9.36
N ARG A 99 14.69 14.76 10.60
CA ARG A 99 13.64 15.64 11.14
C ARG A 99 14.15 17.08 11.24
N VAL A 100 13.25 18.05 11.09
CA VAL A 100 13.60 19.48 11.14
C VAL A 100 14.26 19.89 12.46
N SER A 101 13.78 19.34 13.58
CA SER A 101 14.28 19.67 14.91
C SER A 101 15.65 19.05 15.26
N ALA A 102 16.15 18.12 14.43
CA ALA A 102 17.45 17.48 14.62
C ALA A 102 18.06 17.15 13.24
N PRO A 103 18.68 18.14 12.57
CA PRO A 103 19.28 17.94 11.25
C PRO A 103 20.41 16.91 11.20
N ASP A 104 20.99 16.56 12.36
CA ASP A 104 22.06 15.57 12.53
C ASP A 104 21.56 14.30 13.26
N ASP A 105 20.25 14.03 13.24
CA ASP A 105 19.66 12.87 13.92
C ASP A 105 20.30 11.55 13.45
N PRO A 106 20.83 10.70 14.36
CA PRO A 106 21.34 9.38 14.01
C PRO A 106 20.24 8.40 13.54
N ALA A 107 18.96 8.75 13.69
CA ALA A 107 17.80 7.96 13.30
C ALA A 107 16.91 8.69 12.27
N PRO A 108 17.42 8.97 11.04
CA PRO A 108 16.59 9.50 9.95
C PRO A 108 15.41 8.59 9.64
N GLY A 109 14.49 9.08 8.80
CA GLY A 109 13.52 8.23 8.16
C GLY A 109 14.18 7.04 7.44
N ASN A 110 13.51 5.89 7.47
CA ASN A 110 14.09 4.62 7.07
C ASN A 110 13.01 3.66 6.53
N ALA A 111 13.45 2.58 5.88
CA ALA A 111 12.61 1.51 5.38
C ALA A 111 13.15 0.15 5.84
N TYR A 112 12.24 -0.75 6.22
CA TYR A 112 12.57 -2.05 6.78
C TYR A 112 11.80 -3.16 6.09
N VAL A 113 12.45 -4.32 5.94
CA VAL A 113 11.80 -5.58 5.56
C VAL A 113 12.02 -6.59 6.67
N PHE A 114 10.95 -7.21 7.14
CA PHE A 114 10.98 -8.31 8.10
C PHE A 114 10.64 -9.61 7.40
N ALA A 115 11.35 -10.68 7.78
CA ALA A 115 11.12 -12.03 7.27
C ALA A 115 9.68 -12.52 7.53
N PRO A 116 9.21 -13.54 6.80
CA PRO A 116 7.94 -14.19 7.09
C PRO A 116 7.83 -14.60 8.56
N GLY A 117 6.71 -14.24 9.18
CA GLY A 117 6.46 -14.47 10.61
C GLY A 117 7.16 -13.51 11.57
N GLY A 118 8.05 -12.61 11.09
CA GLY A 118 8.76 -11.64 11.93
C GLY A 118 7.86 -10.54 12.51
N VAL A 119 6.82 -10.14 11.78
CA VAL A 119 5.72 -9.32 12.29
C VAL A 119 4.49 -10.22 12.42
N PRO A 120 3.91 -10.38 13.63
CA PRO A 120 2.70 -11.19 13.82
C PRO A 120 1.54 -10.71 12.96
N THR A 121 0.66 -11.61 12.56
CA THR A 121 -0.59 -11.29 11.84
C THR A 121 -1.79 -11.13 12.77
N ALA A 122 -1.61 -11.26 14.09
CA ALA A 122 -2.67 -11.07 15.06
C ALA A 122 -2.15 -10.40 16.35
N PRO A 123 -2.95 -9.51 16.99
CA PRO A 123 -4.21 -8.97 16.48
C PRO A 123 -3.96 -7.98 15.33
N VAL A 124 -4.68 -8.14 14.22
CA VAL A 124 -4.57 -7.22 13.08
C VAL A 124 -4.98 -5.81 13.49
N GLY A 125 -4.21 -4.80 13.05
CA GLY A 125 -4.42 -3.40 13.40
C GLY A 125 -3.57 -2.93 14.58
N ASN A 126 -3.10 -3.84 15.44
CA ASN A 126 -2.20 -3.50 16.53
C ASN A 126 -1.13 -4.59 16.69
N GLU A 127 -0.48 -4.93 15.58
CA GLU A 127 0.55 -5.95 15.55
C GLU A 127 1.73 -5.57 16.46
N ALA A 128 2.23 -6.52 17.25
CA ALA A 128 3.45 -6.31 18.04
C ALA A 128 4.66 -6.23 17.10
N LEU A 129 5.29 -5.05 17.00
CA LEU A 129 6.46 -4.88 16.14
C LEU A 129 7.69 -5.54 16.78
N PRO A 130 8.49 -6.30 16.01
CA PRO A 130 9.77 -6.77 16.49
C PRO A 130 10.74 -5.59 16.67
N ALA A 131 11.85 -5.83 17.36
CA ALA A 131 12.94 -4.86 17.40
C ALA A 131 13.44 -4.60 15.97
N PHE A 132 13.51 -3.33 15.56
CA PHE A 132 13.87 -2.95 14.18
C PHE A 132 15.26 -3.43 13.74
N GLY A 133 16.16 -3.72 14.69
CA GLY A 133 17.45 -4.34 14.41
C GLY A 133 17.37 -5.79 13.89
N THR A 134 16.23 -6.46 14.02
CA THR A 134 16.02 -7.84 13.51
C THR A 134 15.45 -7.88 12.09
N ALA A 135 15.29 -6.72 11.43
CA ALA A 135 14.87 -6.66 10.04
C ALA A 135 15.90 -7.36 9.13
N VAL A 136 15.43 -8.12 8.15
CA VAL A 136 16.31 -8.73 7.13
C VAL A 136 16.83 -7.71 6.13
N LEU A 137 16.16 -6.57 6.02
CA LEU A 137 16.66 -5.38 5.34
C LEU A 137 16.44 -4.15 6.21
N ASN A 138 17.52 -3.40 6.44
CA ASN A 138 17.49 -2.03 6.96
C ASN A 138 18.13 -1.13 5.89
N CYS A 139 17.32 -0.24 5.33
CA CYS A 139 17.71 0.54 4.17
C CYS A 139 18.86 1.53 4.46
N MET A 140 18.87 2.16 5.64
CA MET A 140 19.99 3.03 6.05
C MET A 140 21.28 2.25 6.28
N THR A 141 21.21 1.02 6.80
CA THR A 141 22.38 0.15 6.91
C THR A 141 22.92 -0.22 5.53
N GLN A 142 22.06 -0.66 4.61
CA GLN A 142 22.46 -0.99 3.24
C GLN A 142 23.02 0.23 2.50
N ARG A 143 22.44 1.41 2.72
CA ARG A 143 22.92 2.69 2.17
C ARG A 143 24.38 2.96 2.56
N GLY A 144 24.72 2.76 3.84
CA GLY A 144 26.09 2.90 4.33
C GLY A 144 27.06 1.88 3.74
N VAL A 145 26.64 0.61 3.66
CA VAL A 145 27.46 -0.49 3.12
C VAL A 145 27.76 -0.32 1.63
N LEU A 146 26.76 0.08 0.84
CA LEU A 146 26.91 0.26 -0.61
C LEU A 146 27.47 1.64 -1.00
N ALA A 147 27.61 2.57 -0.05
CA ALA A 147 28.08 3.93 -0.27
C ALA A 147 27.30 4.68 -1.37
N VAL A 148 25.98 4.45 -1.48
CA VAL A 148 25.08 5.13 -2.43
C VAL A 148 24.20 6.11 -1.65
N PRO A 149 24.49 7.42 -1.62
CA PRO A 149 23.81 8.37 -0.72
C PRO A 149 22.29 8.45 -0.89
N THR A 150 21.78 8.15 -2.10
CA THR A 150 20.36 8.21 -2.45
C THR A 150 19.64 6.86 -2.36
N LEU A 151 20.28 5.81 -1.83
CA LEU A 151 19.70 4.46 -1.78
C LEU A 151 18.40 4.43 -0.96
N GLY A 152 17.32 3.98 -1.58
CA GLY A 152 15.96 3.94 -1.05
C GLY A 152 15.24 5.29 -1.00
N PHE A 153 15.85 6.40 -1.42
CA PHE A 153 15.21 7.72 -1.40
C PHE A 153 14.46 8.01 -2.70
N ILE A 154 13.17 8.33 -2.59
CA ILE A 154 12.34 8.84 -3.71
C ILE A 154 12.22 10.35 -3.55
N GLY A 155 12.96 11.11 -4.35
CA GLY A 155 13.06 12.57 -4.22
C GLY A 155 12.19 13.37 -5.17
N THR A 156 11.60 12.73 -6.19
CA THR A 156 10.76 13.40 -7.19
C THR A 156 9.63 12.50 -7.65
N ARG A 157 8.56 13.12 -8.16
CA ARG A 157 7.43 12.48 -8.81
C ARG A 157 7.85 11.74 -10.08
N ALA A 158 8.86 12.25 -10.79
CA ALA A 158 9.43 11.54 -11.95
C ALA A 158 10.03 10.18 -11.54
N GLN A 159 10.79 10.15 -10.44
CA GLN A 159 11.32 8.91 -9.88
C GLN A 159 10.21 7.99 -9.35
N GLU A 160 9.19 8.55 -8.68
CA GLU A 160 8.03 7.81 -8.20
C GLU A 160 7.29 7.12 -9.36
N LEU A 161 7.09 7.81 -10.49
CA LEU A 161 6.43 7.27 -11.68
C LEU A 161 7.29 6.27 -12.46
N ALA A 162 8.61 6.46 -12.48
CA ALA A 162 9.54 5.57 -13.17
C ALA A 162 9.77 4.26 -12.40
N GLY A 163 9.53 4.25 -11.09
CA GLY A 163 9.78 3.09 -10.22
C GLY A 163 11.28 2.91 -9.91
N PRO A 164 11.68 1.72 -9.41
CA PRO A 164 13.06 1.46 -9.04
C PRO A 164 13.96 1.24 -10.26
N ASN A 165 15.18 1.76 -10.15
CA ASN A 165 16.30 1.36 -11.01
C ASN A 165 16.59 -0.13 -10.87
N ASN A 166 17.17 -0.72 -11.92
CA ASN A 166 17.46 -2.16 -11.94
C ASN A 166 18.56 -2.50 -10.94
N VAL A 167 18.41 -3.63 -10.26
CA VAL A 167 19.37 -4.15 -9.30
C VAL A 167 19.88 -5.51 -9.75
N ASN A 168 21.20 -5.68 -9.72
CA ASN A 168 21.82 -7.00 -9.64
C ASN A 168 22.09 -7.31 -8.17
N ALA A 169 21.22 -8.12 -7.55
CA ALA A 169 21.32 -8.42 -6.13
C ALA A 169 22.49 -9.37 -5.77
N THR A 170 23.16 -9.94 -6.77
CA THR A 170 24.34 -10.80 -6.59
C THR A 170 25.63 -9.97 -6.57
N THR A 171 25.73 -8.93 -7.39
CA THR A 171 26.89 -8.02 -7.42
C THR A 171 26.66 -6.73 -6.64
N ASN A 172 25.46 -6.51 -6.12
CA ASN A 172 24.98 -5.25 -5.53
C ASN A 172 25.06 -4.05 -6.49
N ALA A 173 25.07 -4.29 -7.81
CA ALA A 173 25.12 -3.23 -8.80
C ALA A 173 23.72 -2.65 -9.05
N ILE A 174 23.65 -1.32 -9.22
CA ILE A 174 22.43 -0.59 -9.57
C ILE A 174 22.64 0.07 -10.93
N THR A 175 21.76 -0.23 -11.89
CA THR A 175 21.78 0.36 -13.22
C THR A 175 20.72 1.45 -13.31
N ALA A 176 21.17 2.71 -13.40
CA ALA A 176 20.29 3.86 -13.48
C ALA A 176 19.43 3.84 -14.76
N ALA A 177 18.12 4.04 -14.60
CA ALA A 177 17.13 4.01 -15.68
C ALA A 177 16.06 5.11 -15.53
N GLY A 178 16.42 6.26 -14.91
CA GLY A 178 15.51 7.37 -14.64
C GLY A 178 14.63 7.21 -13.39
N GLY A 179 14.67 6.03 -12.75
CA GLY A 179 14.02 5.74 -11.48
C GLY A 179 14.84 6.13 -10.25
N TYR A 180 14.34 5.75 -9.08
CA TYR A 180 15.08 5.86 -7.82
C TYR A 180 16.03 4.68 -7.61
N ASN A 181 17.10 4.85 -6.84
CA ASN A 181 17.97 3.73 -6.45
C ASN A 181 17.29 2.98 -5.30
N PRO A 182 16.81 1.73 -5.44
CA PRO A 182 16.09 1.07 -4.36
C PRO A 182 17.02 0.48 -3.31
N CYS A 183 16.54 0.38 -2.08
CA CYS A 183 17.05 -0.65 -1.17
C CYS A 183 16.46 -2.00 -1.57
N PHE A 184 17.22 -3.07 -1.44
CA PHE A 184 16.81 -4.37 -1.99
C PHE A 184 17.20 -5.56 -1.12
N TYR A 185 16.40 -6.62 -1.19
CA TYR A 185 16.62 -7.89 -0.53
C TYR A 185 16.29 -9.04 -1.50
N LYS A 186 17.27 -9.90 -1.75
CA LYS A 186 17.07 -11.14 -2.49
C LYS A 186 16.58 -12.20 -1.52
N VAL A 187 15.41 -12.77 -1.78
CA VAL A 187 14.83 -13.83 -0.96
C VAL A 187 15.70 -15.09 -1.08
N PRO A 188 16.22 -15.63 0.03
CA PRO A 188 17.02 -16.84 -0.02
C PRO A 188 16.19 -18.07 -0.44
N VAL A 189 16.89 -19.09 -0.96
CA VAL A 189 16.31 -20.41 -1.25
C VAL A 189 15.63 -20.97 0.00
N GLY A 190 14.40 -21.48 -0.16
CA GLY A 190 13.58 -22.01 0.92
C GLY A 190 12.96 -20.97 1.85
N GLN A 191 13.13 -19.67 1.60
CA GLN A 191 12.60 -18.59 2.45
C GLN A 191 11.48 -17.78 1.78
N GLY A 192 10.73 -18.40 0.87
CA GLY A 192 9.53 -17.79 0.31
C GLY A 192 8.44 -17.58 1.37
N GLY A 193 7.64 -16.53 1.23
CA GLY A 193 6.54 -16.22 2.16
C GLY A 193 6.09 -14.77 2.09
N ILE A 194 5.30 -14.36 3.10
CA ILE A 194 4.80 -13.00 3.24
C ILE A 194 5.77 -12.18 4.10
N TYR A 195 6.51 -11.28 3.47
CA TYR A 195 7.40 -10.33 4.13
C TYR A 195 6.63 -9.10 4.57
N SER A 196 7.00 -8.51 5.71
CA SER A 196 6.39 -7.27 6.20
C SER A 196 7.31 -6.08 5.96
N ILE A 197 6.75 -4.98 5.47
CA ILE A 197 7.46 -3.77 5.07
C ILE A 197 6.95 -2.60 5.89
N VAL A 198 7.90 -1.83 6.42
CA VAL A 198 7.65 -0.63 7.20
C VAL A 198 8.42 0.52 6.59
N PHE A 199 7.71 1.63 6.35
CA PHE A 199 8.32 2.91 6.05
C PHE A 199 8.13 3.85 7.24
N SER A 200 9.21 4.49 7.67
CA SER A 200 9.20 5.53 8.68
C SER A 200 9.50 6.88 8.04
N GLY A 201 8.78 7.92 8.48
CA GLY A 201 9.05 9.30 8.08
C GLY A 201 10.33 9.85 8.74
N PRO A 202 10.72 11.10 8.44
CA PRO A 202 11.90 11.75 9.02
C PRO A 202 12.03 11.73 10.55
N ASN A 203 10.94 11.58 11.30
CA ASN A 203 10.97 11.41 12.76
C ASN A 203 11.34 9.97 13.20
N GLY A 204 11.75 9.13 12.25
CA GLY A 204 12.25 7.79 12.48
C GLY A 204 11.18 6.82 12.98
N ASN A 205 11.63 5.74 13.60
CA ASN A 205 10.82 4.62 14.03
C ASN A 205 10.55 4.62 15.55
N VAL A 206 10.77 5.73 16.26
CA VAL A 206 10.60 5.81 17.73
C VAL A 206 9.70 6.96 18.18
N ASP A 207 9.43 7.93 17.33
CA ASP A 207 8.71 9.15 17.70
C ASP A 207 7.19 9.02 17.45
N ASP A 208 6.42 9.82 18.17
CA ASP A 208 4.95 9.85 18.16
C ASP A 208 4.35 11.14 17.60
N VAL A 209 5.19 12.02 17.07
CA VAL A 209 4.76 13.24 16.40
C VAL A 209 3.75 12.91 15.29
N THR A 210 2.73 13.76 15.10
CA THR A 210 1.78 13.60 13.98
C THR A 210 2.47 13.88 12.65
N GLY A 211 2.09 13.13 11.61
CA GLY A 211 2.59 13.30 10.25
C GLY A 211 2.43 14.74 9.74
N GLY A 212 3.33 15.17 8.87
CA GLY A 212 3.20 16.42 8.13
C GLY A 212 3.00 16.17 6.65
N LEU A 213 2.35 17.11 5.97
CA LEU A 213 1.88 16.91 4.61
C LEU A 213 1.92 18.22 3.81
N ALA A 214 2.49 18.19 2.60
CA ALA A 214 2.21 19.20 1.58
C ALA A 214 0.92 18.86 0.81
N GLY A 215 0.79 17.59 0.42
CA GLY A 215 -0.45 16.91 0.03
C GLY A 215 -0.92 17.15 -1.39
N THR A 216 -0.03 17.71 -2.22
CA THR A 216 -0.11 17.68 -3.67
C THR A 216 0.61 16.44 -4.22
N ILE A 217 0.17 15.92 -5.36
CA ILE A 217 0.86 14.84 -6.08
C ILE A 217 2.13 15.33 -6.79
N ALA A 218 2.17 16.59 -7.21
CA ALA A 218 3.34 17.20 -7.84
C ALA A 218 4.56 17.28 -6.90
N ASP A 219 5.72 17.54 -7.50
CA ASP A 219 6.96 17.83 -6.78
C ASP A 219 6.75 19.03 -5.85
N ASN A 220 6.81 18.75 -4.56
CA ASN A 220 6.70 19.74 -3.50
C ASN A 220 7.78 19.45 -2.48
N VAL A 221 8.54 20.47 -2.07
CA VAL A 221 9.64 20.30 -1.12
C VAL A 221 9.18 19.66 0.19
N GLY A 222 7.95 19.94 0.64
CA GLY A 222 7.36 19.35 1.84
C GLY A 222 6.98 17.87 1.71
N ASN A 223 7.00 17.30 0.49
CA ASN A 223 6.83 15.87 0.26
C ASN A 223 8.15 15.08 0.38
N VAL A 224 9.31 15.74 0.52
CA VAL A 224 10.63 15.08 0.43
C VAL A 224 11.65 15.61 1.44
N ASN A 225 11.20 16.37 2.45
CA ASN A 225 12.06 16.92 3.49
C ASN A 225 11.54 16.55 4.89
N GLY A 226 12.21 17.08 5.92
CA GLY A 226 11.88 16.83 7.32
C GLY A 226 10.47 17.25 7.77
N THR A 227 9.72 18.03 6.96
CA THR A 227 8.36 18.47 7.33
C THR A 227 7.33 17.35 7.18
N GLN A 228 7.67 16.23 6.51
CA GLN A 228 6.83 15.03 6.47
C GLN A 228 6.62 14.38 7.85
N LYS A 229 7.50 14.69 8.81
CA LYS A 229 7.49 14.21 10.18
C LYS A 229 7.45 12.68 10.30
N SER A 230 6.36 12.11 10.80
CA SER A 230 6.15 10.67 10.96
C SER A 230 5.36 10.04 9.79
N SER A 231 5.27 10.74 8.66
CA SER A 231 4.57 10.25 7.47
C SER A 231 5.50 10.17 6.26
N VAL A 232 5.02 9.51 5.21
CA VAL A 232 5.75 9.30 3.96
C VAL A 232 4.84 9.63 2.78
N ALA A 233 5.29 10.54 1.91
CA ALA A 233 4.49 11.02 0.77
C ALA A 233 4.57 10.12 -0.47
N MET A 234 5.76 9.62 -0.76
CA MET A 234 6.06 8.71 -1.86
C MET A 234 6.66 7.44 -1.29
N TRP A 235 6.16 6.29 -1.72
CA TRP A 235 6.66 4.99 -1.33
C TRP A 235 6.43 3.98 -2.45
N ASP A 236 7.30 2.99 -2.50
CA ASP A 236 7.32 1.99 -3.56
C ASP A 236 7.77 0.64 -2.99
N VAL A 237 7.06 -0.42 -3.35
CA VAL A 237 7.46 -1.80 -3.15
C VAL A 237 7.34 -2.52 -4.49
N THR A 238 8.48 -2.91 -5.02
CA THR A 238 8.57 -3.64 -6.28
C THR A 238 9.14 -5.02 -6.04
N LEU A 239 8.52 -6.03 -6.63
CA LEU A 239 9.02 -7.40 -6.65
C LEU A 239 9.48 -7.79 -8.05
N ARG A 240 10.59 -8.50 -8.17
CA ARG A 240 11.07 -9.03 -9.46
C ARG A 240 11.46 -10.50 -9.36
N ALA A 241 11.26 -11.21 -10.46
CA ALA A 241 11.39 -12.67 -10.52
C ALA A 241 12.83 -13.23 -10.44
N VAL A 242 13.88 -12.42 -10.69
CA VAL A 242 15.23 -12.93 -10.94
C VAL A 242 16.31 -12.07 -10.26
N ASP A 243 17.29 -12.75 -9.66
CA ASP A 243 18.62 -12.20 -9.39
C ASP A 243 19.45 -12.25 -10.68
N GLY A 244 19.91 -11.09 -11.15
CA GLY A 244 20.50 -10.99 -12.48
C GLY A 244 21.79 -11.79 -12.66
N THR A 245 21.77 -12.75 -13.58
CA THR A 245 22.80 -12.82 -14.64
C THR A 245 22.33 -12.16 -15.93
N ASP A 246 21.04 -11.82 -16.03
CA ASP A 246 20.43 -11.30 -17.24
C ASP A 246 20.30 -9.77 -17.20
N THR A 247 20.91 -9.10 -18.19
CA THR A 247 20.80 -7.67 -18.44
C THR A 247 19.46 -7.27 -19.06
N THR A 248 18.57 -8.22 -19.34
CA THR A 248 17.19 -7.95 -19.77
C THR A 248 16.30 -7.82 -18.54
N VAL A 249 15.61 -6.68 -18.46
CA VAL A 249 14.78 -6.28 -17.33
C VAL A 249 13.65 -7.30 -17.14
N ALA A 250 13.76 -8.20 -16.14
CA ALA A 250 12.64 -9.03 -15.75
C ALA A 250 11.46 -8.12 -15.34
N PRO A 251 10.23 -8.36 -15.83
CA PRO A 251 9.09 -7.52 -15.49
C PRO A 251 8.83 -7.55 -13.99
N SER A 252 8.31 -6.45 -13.47
CA SER A 252 7.88 -6.39 -12.07
C SER A 252 6.64 -7.27 -11.86
N LEU A 253 6.62 -7.98 -10.74
CA LEU A 253 5.54 -8.87 -10.34
C LEU A 253 4.53 -8.07 -9.51
N THR A 254 3.40 -7.71 -10.10
CA THR A 254 2.33 -6.94 -9.43
C THR A 254 1.25 -7.84 -8.82
N GLY A 255 0.40 -7.27 -7.97
CA GLY A 255 -0.70 -7.98 -7.33
C GLY A 255 -0.24 -8.81 -6.14
N ARG A 256 0.98 -8.59 -5.63
CA ARG A 256 1.54 -9.32 -4.48
C ARG A 256 1.72 -8.47 -3.25
N LEU A 257 1.63 -7.14 -3.39
CA LEU A 257 1.61 -6.19 -2.31
C LEU A 257 0.19 -5.98 -1.78
N PHE A 258 0.04 -6.08 -0.47
CA PHE A 258 -1.20 -5.80 0.23
C PHE A 258 -0.97 -5.21 1.62
N SER A 259 -2.04 -4.74 2.25
CA SER A 259 -2.10 -4.48 3.69
C SER A 259 -3.44 -4.93 4.24
N TYR A 260 -3.54 -5.24 5.53
CA TYR A 260 -4.86 -5.45 6.15
C TYR A 260 -5.55 -4.13 6.53
N TYR A 261 -4.77 -3.05 6.69
CA TYR A 261 -5.29 -1.72 6.96
C TYR A 261 -4.32 -0.65 6.45
N LEU A 262 -4.87 0.46 5.96
CA LEU A 262 -4.09 1.61 5.48
C LEU A 262 -4.40 2.81 6.36
N SER A 263 -3.46 3.19 7.23
CA SER A 263 -3.53 4.46 7.97
C SER A 263 -2.94 5.55 7.09
N LEU A 264 -3.80 6.48 6.69
CA LEU A 264 -3.50 7.52 5.72
C LEU A 264 -3.91 8.89 6.26
N PHE A 265 -3.22 9.92 5.79
CA PHE A 265 -3.38 11.27 6.32
C PHE A 265 -3.29 12.35 5.23
N THR A 266 -4.27 13.26 5.22
CA THR A 266 -4.34 14.44 4.35
C THR A 266 -4.23 15.77 5.13
N SER A 267 -4.05 15.74 6.46
CA SER A 267 -3.89 16.90 7.36
C SER A 267 -5.05 17.87 7.52
N THR A 268 -5.87 18.04 6.48
CA THR A 268 -7.01 18.97 6.44
C THR A 268 -7.99 18.51 5.36
N ASN A 269 -9.21 19.02 5.42
CA ASN A 269 -10.21 18.85 4.36
C ASN A 269 -9.85 19.70 3.13
N ALA A 270 -10.72 19.68 2.12
CA ALA A 270 -10.54 20.18 0.76
C ALA A 270 -9.43 19.45 0.00
N ARG A 271 -9.22 18.16 0.31
CA ARG A 271 -8.22 17.29 -0.31
C ARG A 271 -8.85 15.98 -0.81
N PRO A 272 -9.68 16.03 -1.86
CA PRO A 272 -10.37 14.85 -2.37
C PRO A 272 -9.39 13.79 -2.90
N LEU A 273 -9.60 12.55 -2.50
CA LEU A 273 -8.80 11.39 -2.90
C LEU A 273 -9.53 10.56 -3.95
N THR A 274 -8.76 10.02 -4.90
CA THR A 274 -9.24 9.27 -6.07
C THR A 274 -8.67 7.85 -6.18
N MET A 275 -8.06 7.35 -5.11
CA MET A 275 -7.31 6.09 -5.13
C MET A 275 -8.21 4.87 -5.27
N THR A 276 -7.70 3.83 -5.94
CA THR A 276 -8.35 2.53 -6.10
C THR A 276 -7.57 1.45 -5.34
N VAL A 277 -8.30 0.56 -4.68
CA VAL A 277 -7.77 -0.60 -3.95
C VAL A 277 -8.62 -1.84 -4.21
N TYR A 278 -8.05 -3.02 -3.94
CA TYR A 278 -8.68 -4.30 -4.21
C TYR A 278 -8.76 -5.16 -2.94
N PRO A 279 -9.80 -4.99 -2.10
CA PRO A 279 -10.01 -5.87 -0.96
C PRO A 279 -10.41 -7.28 -1.42
N VAL A 280 -9.84 -8.29 -0.76
CA VAL A 280 -10.14 -9.71 -1.01
C VAL A 280 -10.74 -10.33 0.24
N THR A 281 -11.92 -10.92 0.11
CA THR A 281 -12.59 -11.61 1.21
C THR A 281 -12.02 -13.01 1.44
N LEU A 282 -12.25 -13.58 2.62
CA LEU A 282 -11.71 -14.89 3.00
C LEU A 282 -12.29 -16.06 2.18
N ASP A 283 -13.45 -15.87 1.57
CA ASP A 283 -14.12 -16.81 0.66
C ASP A 283 -13.71 -16.61 -0.81
N GLY A 284 -12.80 -15.68 -1.11
CA GLY A 284 -12.14 -15.55 -2.42
C GLY A 284 -12.72 -14.49 -3.35
N TYR A 285 -13.72 -13.70 -2.94
CA TYR A 285 -14.21 -12.59 -3.76
C TYR A 285 -13.20 -11.44 -3.78
N ILE A 286 -12.94 -10.92 -4.98
CA ILE A 286 -12.09 -9.75 -5.21
C ILE A 286 -13.00 -8.57 -5.55
N TYR A 287 -12.96 -7.53 -4.72
CA TYR A 287 -13.68 -6.30 -4.97
C TYR A 287 -12.73 -5.24 -5.53
N GLN A 288 -13.29 -4.26 -6.24
CA GLN A 288 -12.60 -3.04 -6.61
C GLN A 288 -13.29 -1.86 -5.92
N ALA A 289 -12.56 -1.17 -5.04
CA ALA A 289 -13.06 -0.01 -4.31
C ALA A 289 -12.29 1.24 -4.72
N THR A 290 -12.99 2.25 -5.20
CA THR A 290 -12.40 3.55 -5.59
C THR A 290 -12.95 4.63 -4.67
N LEU A 291 -12.07 5.35 -3.98
CA LEU A 291 -12.42 6.61 -3.32
C LEU A 291 -12.74 7.60 -4.44
N ARG A 292 -13.99 8.06 -4.58
CA ARG A 292 -14.44 8.89 -5.71
C ARG A 292 -14.53 10.36 -5.32
N GLY A 293 -13.42 10.93 -4.89
CA GLY A 293 -13.36 12.31 -4.37
C GLY A 293 -13.70 12.42 -2.89
N THR A 294 -13.60 11.32 -2.15
CA THR A 294 -13.73 11.33 -0.69
C THR A 294 -12.65 12.24 -0.09
N ASP A 295 -13.03 13.08 0.86
CA ASP A 295 -12.15 14.11 1.45
C ASP A 295 -11.94 13.87 2.96
N PRO A 296 -11.22 12.79 3.33
CA PRO A 296 -10.91 12.52 4.73
C PRO A 296 -9.75 13.39 5.20
N ASN A 297 -9.63 13.62 6.52
CA ASN A 297 -8.43 14.21 7.14
C ASN A 297 -7.43 13.12 7.59
N GLY A 298 -7.63 12.53 8.77
CA GLY A 298 -6.97 11.31 9.22
C GLY A 298 -7.96 10.15 9.12
N PHE A 299 -7.57 9.05 8.49
CA PHE A 299 -8.47 7.95 8.23
C PHE A 299 -7.76 6.61 8.10
N VAL A 300 -8.55 5.53 8.23
CA VAL A 300 -8.11 4.17 7.95
C VAL A 300 -9.03 3.56 6.92
N ILE A 301 -8.45 2.85 5.96
CA ILE A 301 -9.18 1.94 5.07
C ILE A 301 -8.88 0.52 5.49
N TYR A 302 -9.90 -0.27 5.78
CA TYR A 302 -9.79 -1.69 6.05
C TYR A 302 -11.10 -2.42 5.72
N GLY A 303 -11.04 -3.74 5.55
CA GLY A 303 -12.22 -4.60 5.37
C GLY A 303 -12.30 -5.66 6.46
N ASN A 304 -13.53 -6.03 6.84
CA ASN A 304 -13.78 -7.12 7.77
C ASN A 304 -15.07 -7.90 7.44
N ASN A 305 -15.26 -9.06 8.07
CA ASN A 305 -16.36 -10.00 7.77
C ASN A 305 -17.72 -9.66 8.38
N ILE A 306 -17.82 -8.64 9.25
CA ILE A 306 -19.02 -8.34 10.05
C ILE A 306 -19.53 -6.90 9.81
N GLY A 307 -18.65 -5.97 9.46
CA GLY A 307 -18.90 -4.53 9.46
C GLY A 307 -18.64 -3.94 10.84
N PHE A 308 -19.72 -3.59 11.55
CA PHE A 308 -19.70 -3.11 12.93
C PHE A 308 -20.57 -4.03 13.80
N PHE A 309 -20.36 -4.02 15.11
CA PHE A 309 -21.25 -4.70 16.05
C PHE A 309 -22.29 -3.73 16.60
N ASP A 310 -23.52 -4.21 16.79
CA ASP A 310 -24.58 -3.47 17.46
C ASP A 310 -24.30 -3.34 18.97
N SER A 311 -25.22 -2.70 19.70
CA SER A 311 -25.15 -2.43 21.14
C SER A 311 -25.03 -3.68 22.03
N ASP A 312 -25.34 -4.86 21.50
CA ASP A 312 -25.15 -6.15 22.19
C ASP A 312 -23.70 -6.69 22.08
N GLY A 313 -22.86 -6.04 21.27
CA GLY A 313 -21.46 -6.42 21.03
C GLY A 313 -21.29 -7.71 20.22
N ALA A 314 -22.35 -8.27 19.64
CA ALA A 314 -22.32 -9.57 18.98
C ALA A 314 -22.99 -9.56 17.60
N SER A 315 -24.13 -8.87 17.47
CA SER A 315 -24.89 -8.84 16.21
C SER A 315 -24.25 -7.89 15.21
N PRO A 316 -24.18 -8.25 13.90
CA PRO A 316 -23.76 -7.33 12.87
C PRO A 316 -24.69 -6.11 12.78
N LEU A 317 -24.10 -4.94 12.61
CA LEU A 317 -24.80 -3.68 12.41
C LEU A 317 -24.74 -3.26 10.94
N TYR A 318 -25.90 -3.18 10.29
CA TYR A 318 -26.04 -2.83 8.88
C TYR A 318 -26.30 -1.34 8.65
N ARG A 319 -25.55 -0.47 9.34
CA ARG A 319 -25.61 0.99 9.16
C ARG A 319 -24.31 1.67 9.57
N ASP A 320 -24.16 2.92 9.16
CA ASP A 320 -23.04 3.76 9.57
C ASP A 320 -23.05 4.01 11.08
N ILE A 321 -21.83 4.15 11.64
CA ILE A 321 -21.61 4.51 13.04
C ILE A 321 -21.11 5.94 13.16
N ARG A 322 -21.32 6.54 14.33
CA ARG A 322 -20.85 7.90 14.62
C ARG A 322 -19.98 7.91 15.87
N GLY A 323 -18.75 8.41 15.71
CA GLY A 323 -17.87 8.76 16.82
C GLY A 323 -18.14 10.17 17.34
N SER A 324 -17.79 10.41 18.60
CA SER A 324 -17.78 11.76 19.20
C SER A 324 -16.45 12.51 18.98
N ASN A 325 -15.46 11.84 18.37
CA ASN A 325 -14.14 12.38 18.06
C ASN A 325 -13.56 11.74 16.78
N ALA A 326 -12.47 12.32 16.27
CA ALA A 326 -11.81 11.89 15.04
C ALA A 326 -11.13 10.51 15.15
N GLN A 327 -10.74 10.09 16.35
CA GLN A 327 -10.11 8.80 16.63
C GLN A 327 -11.13 7.67 16.80
N LEU A 328 -12.43 7.96 16.75
CA LEU A 328 -13.50 6.99 16.98
C LEU A 328 -13.34 6.24 18.31
N SER A 329 -12.75 6.88 19.33
CA SER A 329 -12.50 6.22 20.64
C SER A 329 -13.74 6.12 21.51
N VAL A 330 -14.79 6.87 21.18
CA VAL A 330 -16.11 6.83 21.82
C VAL A 330 -17.18 6.85 20.74
N LEU A 331 -17.88 5.73 20.61
CA LEU A 331 -18.93 5.51 19.61
C LEU A 331 -20.31 5.69 20.24
N GLN A 332 -21.23 6.25 19.46
CA GLN A 332 -22.61 6.47 19.89
C GLN A 332 -23.45 5.20 19.77
N GLY A 333 -24.40 5.00 20.68
CA GLY A 333 -25.37 3.90 20.60
C GLY A 333 -24.84 2.54 21.04
N GLY A 334 -23.73 2.46 21.78
CA GLY A 334 -23.18 1.20 22.30
C GLY A 334 -22.52 0.29 21.26
N VAL A 335 -22.43 0.75 20.01
CA VAL A 335 -21.85 0.00 18.89
C VAL A 335 -20.34 -0.14 19.05
N THR A 336 -19.76 -1.19 18.47
CA THR A 336 -18.31 -1.40 18.46
C THR A 336 -17.79 -1.74 17.07
N ILE A 337 -16.48 -1.57 16.87
CA ILE A 337 -15.83 -1.78 15.58
C ILE A 337 -15.21 -3.18 15.54
N ALA A 338 -15.37 -3.90 14.42
CA ALA A 338 -14.68 -5.15 14.17
C ALA A 338 -13.27 -4.93 13.57
N ARG A 339 -12.32 -5.79 13.93
CA ARG A 339 -10.92 -5.68 13.47
C ARG A 339 -10.80 -5.98 11.97
N PRO A 340 -9.76 -5.47 11.30
CA PRO A 340 -9.49 -5.85 9.92
C PRO A 340 -9.25 -7.35 9.78
N SER A 341 -9.81 -7.95 8.72
CA SER A 341 -9.62 -9.36 8.39
C SER A 341 -9.34 -9.61 6.91
N PHE A 342 -9.56 -8.62 6.05
CA PHE A 342 -9.41 -8.76 4.60
C PHE A 342 -8.14 -8.05 4.10
N PRO A 343 -7.26 -8.74 3.34
CA PRO A 343 -6.14 -8.07 2.69
C PRO A 343 -6.65 -7.12 1.61
N ILE A 344 -6.01 -5.95 1.52
CA ILE A 344 -6.27 -4.89 0.56
C ILE A 344 -5.05 -4.75 -0.35
N PHE A 345 -5.24 -5.05 -1.62
CA PHE A 345 -4.19 -4.94 -2.64
C PHE A 345 -4.23 -3.59 -3.35
N PHE A 346 -3.10 -3.19 -3.93
CA PHE A 346 -2.94 -1.93 -4.66
C PHE A 346 -3.06 -2.09 -6.19
N SER A 347 -3.00 -3.33 -6.66
CA SER A 347 -3.30 -3.77 -8.02
C SER A 347 -4.28 -4.95 -7.95
N PRO A 348 -4.92 -5.36 -9.06
CA PRO A 348 -5.60 -6.65 -9.10
C PRO A 348 -4.67 -7.76 -8.57
N PRO A 349 -5.12 -8.57 -7.60
CA PRO A 349 -4.24 -9.50 -6.90
C PRO A 349 -3.77 -10.64 -7.82
N ASP A 350 -2.51 -11.03 -7.67
CA ASP A 350 -1.97 -12.28 -8.20
C ASP A 350 -2.51 -13.41 -7.31
N LEU A 351 -3.31 -14.30 -7.91
CA LEU A 351 -3.96 -15.41 -7.20
C LEU A 351 -2.96 -16.37 -6.55
N THR A 352 -1.69 -16.36 -6.96
CA THR A 352 -0.65 -17.18 -6.33
C THR A 352 -0.34 -16.74 -4.89
N VAL A 353 -0.69 -15.52 -4.51
CA VAL A 353 -0.59 -15.03 -3.13
C VAL A 353 -1.59 -15.73 -2.22
N PHE A 354 -2.71 -16.21 -2.77
CA PHE A 354 -3.84 -16.67 -1.96
C PHE A 354 -3.51 -17.92 -1.15
N THR A 355 -2.64 -18.78 -1.69
CA THR A 355 -2.13 -19.98 -1.03
C THR A 355 -1.16 -19.68 0.12
N ALA A 356 -0.60 -18.47 0.18
CA ALA A 356 0.29 -18.04 1.26
C ALA A 356 -0.45 -17.53 2.50
N PHE A 357 -1.76 -17.28 2.41
CA PHE A 357 -2.58 -16.90 3.57
C PHE A 357 -2.87 -18.08 4.49
N THR A 358 -3.11 -17.78 5.76
CA THR A 358 -3.55 -18.75 6.77
C THR A 358 -4.77 -18.19 7.50
N PRO A 359 -5.98 -18.77 7.32
CA PRO A 359 -6.29 -19.84 6.37
C PRO A 359 -6.08 -19.41 4.92
N THR A 360 -5.88 -20.37 4.03
CA THR A 360 -5.78 -20.14 2.58
C THR A 360 -7.05 -19.50 2.05
N ILE A 361 -6.91 -18.48 1.20
CA ILE A 361 -8.04 -17.88 0.48
C ILE A 361 -8.30 -18.72 -0.79
N PRO A 362 -9.55 -19.12 -1.09
CA PRO A 362 -9.86 -19.81 -2.34
C PRO A 362 -9.56 -18.94 -3.57
N THR A 363 -8.94 -19.51 -4.61
CA THR A 363 -8.76 -18.83 -5.91
C THR A 363 -10.04 -18.78 -6.74
N THR A 364 -11.01 -19.63 -6.40
CA THR A 364 -12.37 -19.59 -6.93
C THR A 364 -13.30 -19.19 -5.80
N PRO A 365 -14.05 -18.07 -5.93
CA PRO A 365 -14.95 -17.62 -4.88
C PRO A 365 -15.93 -18.71 -4.45
N THR A 366 -16.06 -18.91 -3.14
CA THR A 366 -17.02 -19.86 -2.57
C THR A 366 -18.37 -19.17 -2.48
N VAL A 367 -19.35 -19.63 -3.27
CA VAL A 367 -20.70 -19.08 -3.23
C VAL A 367 -21.31 -19.36 -1.85
N PRO A 368 -21.84 -18.35 -1.14
CA PRO A 368 -22.52 -18.58 0.12
C PRO A 368 -23.78 -19.42 -0.13
N VAL A 369 -23.83 -20.61 0.48
CA VAL A 369 -25.00 -21.49 0.43
C VAL A 369 -25.80 -21.30 1.70
N VAL A 370 -26.98 -20.68 1.57
CA VAL A 370 -27.97 -20.67 2.64
C VAL A 370 -28.87 -21.88 2.43
N SER A 371 -28.86 -22.82 3.37
CA SER A 371 -29.66 -24.05 3.33
C SER A 371 -30.33 -24.29 4.68
N ASN A 372 -31.39 -25.10 4.70
CA ASN A 372 -32.17 -25.41 5.91
C ASN A 372 -32.73 -24.17 6.62
N LEU A 373 -33.14 -23.15 5.87
CA LEU A 373 -33.86 -22.00 6.45
C LEU A 373 -35.15 -22.48 7.11
N THR A 374 -35.29 -22.20 8.40
CA THR A 374 -36.46 -22.61 9.19
C THR A 374 -37.14 -21.39 9.78
N PHE A 375 -38.30 -21.04 9.25
CA PHE A 375 -39.10 -19.98 9.84
C PHE A 375 -39.71 -20.44 11.17
N THR A 376 -39.48 -19.66 12.22
CA THR A 376 -40.15 -19.78 13.52
C THR A 376 -40.99 -18.53 13.74
N GLY A 377 -42.31 -18.69 13.68
CA GLY A 377 -43.28 -17.64 13.98
C GLY A 377 -44.02 -17.94 15.28
N SER A 378 -45.35 -17.79 15.28
CA SER A 378 -46.18 -18.30 16.37
C SER A 378 -46.15 -19.83 16.49
N ALA A 379 -45.64 -20.52 15.47
CA ALA A 379 -45.31 -21.94 15.47
C ALA A 379 -44.22 -22.22 14.40
N PRO A 380 -43.64 -23.43 14.35
CA PRO A 380 -42.74 -23.81 13.26
C PRO A 380 -43.43 -23.68 11.90
N GLY A 381 -42.84 -22.90 11.00
CA GLY A 381 -43.29 -22.72 9.62
C GLY A 381 -44.42 -21.70 9.39
N TYR A 382 -45.02 -21.09 10.43
CA TYR A 382 -46.03 -20.05 10.24
C TYR A 382 -46.16 -19.05 11.40
N THR A 383 -46.77 -17.90 11.12
CA THR A 383 -47.13 -16.87 12.11
C THR A 383 -48.51 -16.30 11.86
N ASN A 384 -49.11 -15.71 12.90
CA ASN A 384 -50.33 -14.93 12.75
C ASN A 384 -50.05 -13.57 12.09
N VAL A 385 -51.03 -13.05 11.36
CA VAL A 385 -50.94 -11.73 10.72
C VAL A 385 -50.63 -10.66 11.78
N GLY A 386 -49.59 -9.87 11.53
CA GLY A 386 -49.15 -8.79 12.42
C GLY A 386 -48.21 -9.19 13.56
N VAL A 387 -47.90 -10.48 13.75
CA VAL A 387 -46.99 -10.95 14.82
C VAL A 387 -45.54 -11.07 14.36
N GLY A 388 -45.31 -11.46 13.09
CA GLY A 388 -43.96 -11.65 12.53
C GLY A 388 -43.30 -12.96 12.97
N GLY A 389 -42.00 -13.10 12.68
CA GLY A 389 -41.21 -14.27 13.06
C GLY A 389 -39.76 -14.16 12.57
N THR A 390 -38.96 -15.18 12.82
CA THR A 390 -37.52 -15.24 12.49
C THR A 390 -37.22 -16.42 11.57
N PHE A 391 -36.28 -16.25 10.65
CA PHE A 391 -35.80 -17.31 9.74
C PHE A 391 -34.51 -17.97 10.24
#